data_AF-A0A8T1Y9C8-F1
#
_entry.id   AF-A0A8T1Y9C8-F1
#
_cell.length_a   1.000
_cell.length_b   1.000
_cell.length_c   1.000
_cell.angle_alpha   90.00
_cell.angle_beta   90.00
_cell.angle_gamma   90.00
#
_symmetry.space_group_name_H-M   'P 1'
#
loop_
_entity.id
_entity.type
_entity.pdbx_description
1 polymer ?
#
loop_
_entity_poly.entity_id
_entity_poly.type
_entity_poly.pdbx_seq_one_letter_code
_entity_poly.pdbx_strand_id
1 'polypeptide(L)'
;MEESLNLMLKAREVLATPSHKGLEKIVETLSMFQDFNEYQTALTLLNFCATNFPNCYTLMLLKVYRSSSNGDIRSHSICFLSESLFDFRTRNLELSRIALHEIKPLVIECLIMQETKESDMKYLRRIVSLITYYVVICDNGGWHELSDCILWLAENEPVKAFHVFIDLPSVYMNFIDRFMKIIVEKAEKVLFNPEKDRVEDWSLALETVVKMGIQILDTELRVDLIKNLINTLVKSVKELVEKGMEEFLVQGLEHLERFVSRDKNLYNYNKEQRHFVMTFMFKIKDFVTQSKEIVKKITQLLKTQDNAARKPVVKVKPRGNQDDGEEYERGLYDHLKTLSSVDILKIFVSNVVDDRSREIAIRRLEVVLSDHTWKKVEIDISEMRQLQTLLISCLKQERISDSMFKVLGQVVNHVVYEMFKHQDVAWDSLRDYIASQSKTKFQRAVYIFQCLTTPLEDDEFVIHVMENLLPEIRIRLNPPKDLLVDNSCWVLAFTGAFCATIHLIKIPSQAESVKEIANEMIDSVRELVERGIEVGLVRRAFRDLENIVKKQMEWYETIEYKFVKGLLWKLYAIKGMKWESKIVLWRINVIVERRVNEELKELPKGKFDWLNLPEAERCVQSEILLADYGF
;
A
#
# COMPACT_ATOMS: atom_id res chain seq x y z
N MET A 1 35.91 10.47 -11.34
CA MET A 1 35.78 9.01 -11.58
C MET A 1 36.63 8.20 -10.59
N GLU A 2 37.90 8.54 -10.38
CA GLU A 2 38.81 7.81 -9.48
C GLU A 2 38.36 7.81 -8.00
N GLU A 3 37.86 8.94 -7.50
CA GLU A 3 37.36 9.07 -6.12
C GLU A 3 36.09 8.23 -5.85
N SER A 4 35.16 8.19 -6.81
CA SER A 4 33.95 7.35 -6.76
C SER A 4 34.31 5.84 -6.82
N LEU A 5 35.32 5.47 -7.60
CA LEU A 5 35.83 4.10 -7.68
C LEU A 5 36.48 3.67 -6.34
N ASN A 6 37.23 4.56 -5.71
CA ASN A 6 37.85 4.33 -4.40
C ASN A 6 36.79 4.14 -3.29
N LEU A 7 35.76 4.98 -3.26
CA LEU A 7 34.64 4.84 -2.31
C LEU A 7 33.87 3.53 -2.54
N MET A 8 33.64 3.12 -3.79
CA MET A 8 32.98 1.86 -4.11
C MET A 8 33.76 0.64 -3.61
N LEU A 9 35.09 0.63 -3.77
CA LEU A 9 35.95 -0.45 -3.29
C LEU A 9 35.92 -0.55 -1.75
N LYS A 10 36.08 0.58 -1.06
CA LYS A 10 36.00 0.65 0.42
C LYS A 10 34.63 0.24 0.95
N ALA A 11 33.55 0.69 0.31
CA ALA A 11 32.19 0.32 0.69
C ALA A 11 31.95 -1.20 0.56
N ARG A 12 32.45 -1.81 -0.52
CA ARG A 12 32.38 -3.28 -0.68
C ARG A 12 33.21 -4.01 0.36
N GLU A 13 34.41 -3.55 0.68
CA GLU A 13 35.24 -4.16 1.73
C GLU A 13 34.54 -4.16 3.09
N VAL A 14 33.90 -3.04 3.43
CA VAL A 14 33.21 -2.87 4.71
C VAL A 14 31.89 -3.65 4.77
N LEU A 15 31.10 -3.65 3.68
CA LEU A 15 29.74 -4.21 3.69
C LEU A 15 29.63 -5.66 3.19
N ALA A 16 30.56 -6.12 2.35
CA ALA A 16 30.53 -7.49 1.81
C ALA A 16 31.22 -8.51 2.72
N THR A 17 31.91 -8.07 3.77
CA THR A 17 32.49 -8.97 4.77
C THR A 17 31.42 -9.46 5.74
N PRO A 18 31.46 -10.72 6.20
CA PRO A 18 30.50 -11.20 7.21
C PRO A 18 30.64 -10.52 8.59
N SER A 19 31.71 -9.76 8.82
CA SER A 19 32.05 -9.15 10.10
C SER A 19 31.53 -7.72 10.21
N HIS A 20 30.90 -7.38 11.34
CA HIS A 20 30.46 -6.01 11.64
C HIS A 20 31.61 -5.06 12.02
N LYS A 21 32.81 -5.58 12.31
CA LYS A 21 33.95 -4.81 12.84
C LYS A 21 34.42 -3.68 11.93
N GLY A 22 34.32 -3.87 10.61
CA GLY A 22 34.70 -2.83 9.65
C GLY A 22 33.80 -1.59 9.78
N LEU A 23 32.48 -1.81 9.86
CA LEU A 23 31.52 -0.72 10.03
C LEU A 23 31.52 -0.16 11.45
N GLU A 24 31.76 -0.99 12.45
CA GLU A 24 31.90 -0.57 13.85
C GLU A 24 33.01 0.49 14.01
N LYS A 25 34.18 0.27 13.39
CA LYS A 25 35.27 1.26 13.39
C LYS A 25 34.88 2.59 12.74
N ILE A 26 34.09 2.55 11.67
CA ILE A 26 33.60 3.78 11.01
C ILE A 26 32.66 4.54 11.96
N VAL A 27 31.74 3.83 12.63
CA VAL A 27 30.84 4.43 13.62
C VAL A 27 31.63 4.99 14.81
N GLU A 28 32.68 4.29 15.25
CA GLU A 28 33.59 4.75 16.31
C GLU A 28 34.30 6.07 15.92
N THR A 29 34.88 6.14 14.71
CA THR A 29 35.50 7.37 14.19
C THR A 29 34.51 8.53 14.16
N LEU A 30 33.26 8.28 13.75
CA LEU A 30 32.20 9.29 13.73
C LEU A 30 31.77 9.74 15.13
N SER A 31 31.88 8.86 16.12
CA SER A 31 31.46 9.13 17.51
C SER A 31 32.53 9.91 18.29
N MET A 32 33.80 9.76 17.95
CA MET A 32 34.93 10.31 18.73
C MET A 32 35.34 11.73 18.32
N PHE A 33 34.96 12.20 17.11
CA PHE A 33 35.26 13.53 16.55
C PHE A 33 36.70 14.05 16.85
N GLN A 34 37.71 13.19 16.66
CA GLN A 34 39.10 13.53 17.01
C GLN A 34 39.86 14.22 15.85
N ASP A 35 39.62 13.78 14.62
CA ASP A 35 40.21 14.36 13.39
C ASP A 35 39.08 14.68 12.39
N PHE A 36 39.01 15.95 11.97
CA PHE A 36 37.99 16.43 11.04
C PHE A 36 38.07 15.77 9.66
N ASN A 37 39.28 15.45 9.17
CA ASN A 37 39.47 14.82 7.87
C ASN A 37 39.06 13.34 7.90
N GLU A 38 39.39 12.63 8.98
CA GLU A 38 38.96 11.25 9.19
C GLU A 38 37.44 11.18 9.38
N TYR A 39 36.87 12.11 10.15
CA TYR A 39 35.42 12.25 10.31
C TYR A 39 34.72 12.47 8.98
N GLN A 40 35.18 13.42 8.15
CA GLN A 40 34.57 13.68 6.85
C GLN A 40 34.70 12.49 5.89
N THR A 41 35.85 11.81 5.92
CA THR A 41 36.06 10.61 5.09
C THR A 41 35.12 9.48 5.51
N ALA A 42 34.98 9.24 6.82
CA ALA A 42 34.08 8.26 7.40
C ALA A 42 32.62 8.58 7.07
N LEU A 43 32.21 9.84 7.22
CA LEU A 43 30.84 10.29 6.94
C LEU A 43 30.50 10.16 5.45
N THR A 44 31.43 10.55 4.58
CA THR A 44 31.29 10.41 3.13
C THR A 44 31.13 8.95 2.73
N LEU A 45 31.94 8.06 3.31
CA LEU A 45 31.84 6.62 3.07
C LEU A 45 30.52 6.04 3.61
N LEU A 46 30.06 6.46 4.79
CA LEU A 46 28.80 6.01 5.38
C LEU A 46 27.60 6.44 4.52
N ASN A 47 27.56 7.70 4.08
CA ASN A 47 26.53 8.23 3.18
C ASN A 47 26.54 7.53 1.81
N PHE A 48 27.74 7.23 1.28
CA PHE A 48 27.89 6.45 0.06
C PHE A 48 27.33 5.03 0.22
N CYS A 49 27.61 4.38 1.36
CA CYS A 49 27.08 3.06 1.70
C CYS A 49 25.54 3.07 1.79
N ALA A 50 24.96 4.04 2.49
CA ALA A 50 23.52 4.19 2.63
C ALA A 50 22.83 4.38 1.27
N THR A 51 23.43 5.20 0.38
CA THR A 51 22.85 5.52 -0.93
C THR A 51 22.95 4.36 -1.93
N ASN A 52 24.10 3.67 -1.97
CA ASN A 52 24.39 2.69 -3.03
C ASN A 52 24.15 1.24 -2.60
N PHE A 53 24.17 0.95 -1.29
CA PHE A 53 24.03 -0.39 -0.74
C PHE A 53 23.08 -0.43 0.48
N PRO A 54 21.84 0.11 0.37
CA PRO A 54 20.94 0.30 1.52
C PRO A 54 20.65 -1.01 2.28
N ASN A 55 20.51 -2.13 1.55
CA ASN A 55 20.28 -3.45 2.14
C ASN A 55 21.42 -3.89 3.08
N CYS A 56 22.66 -3.90 2.58
CA CYS A 56 23.82 -4.35 3.34
C CYS A 56 24.14 -3.36 4.46
N TYR A 57 23.96 -2.07 4.20
CA TYR A 57 24.12 -1.01 5.18
C TYR A 57 23.18 -1.20 6.39
N THR A 58 21.88 -1.39 6.13
CA THR A 58 20.89 -1.66 7.20
C THR A 58 21.24 -2.91 7.99
N LEU A 59 21.58 -4.00 7.30
CA LEU A 59 21.96 -5.27 7.92
C LEU A 59 23.17 -5.10 8.84
N MET A 60 24.20 -4.40 8.38
CA MET A 60 25.45 -4.24 9.13
C MET A 60 25.28 -3.32 10.34
N LEU A 61 24.53 -2.22 10.25
CA LEU A 61 24.27 -1.37 11.42
C LEU A 61 23.48 -2.10 12.51
N LEU A 62 22.50 -2.94 12.14
CA LEU A 62 21.80 -3.80 13.11
C LEU A 62 22.77 -4.81 13.75
N LYS A 63 23.70 -5.39 12.99
CA LYS A 63 24.72 -6.29 13.54
C LYS A 63 25.68 -5.57 14.48
N VAL A 64 26.06 -4.32 14.19
CA VAL A 64 26.87 -3.48 15.09
C VAL A 64 26.10 -3.24 16.40
N TYR A 65 24.83 -2.84 16.33
CA TYR A 65 24.00 -2.68 17.52
C TYR A 65 23.94 -3.95 18.38
N ARG A 66 23.69 -5.09 17.74
CA ARG A 66 23.57 -6.39 18.43
C ARG A 66 24.87 -6.85 19.07
N SER A 67 26.02 -6.54 18.47
CA SER A 67 27.28 -7.23 18.76
C SER A 67 28.37 -6.36 19.39
N SER A 68 28.26 -5.03 19.30
CA SER A 68 29.28 -4.14 19.86
C SER A 68 29.26 -4.18 21.39
N SER A 69 30.45 -4.26 21.99
CA SER A 69 30.62 -4.17 23.44
C SER A 69 30.57 -2.73 23.97
N ASN A 70 30.62 -1.73 23.07
CA ASN A 70 30.58 -0.33 23.45
C ASN A 70 29.15 0.22 23.32
N GLY A 71 28.55 0.58 24.45
CA GLY A 71 27.18 1.09 24.52
C GLY A 71 26.95 2.36 23.70
N ASP A 72 27.94 3.21 23.51
CA ASP A 72 27.79 4.46 22.75
C ASP A 72 27.88 4.19 21.24
N ILE A 73 28.77 3.29 20.82
CA ILE A 73 28.83 2.83 19.41
C ILE A 73 27.51 2.13 19.04
N ARG A 74 26.94 1.32 19.94
CA ARG A 74 25.59 0.75 19.76
C ARG A 74 24.57 1.87 19.51
N SER A 75 24.43 2.83 20.41
CA SER A 75 23.44 3.90 20.27
C SER A 75 23.63 4.72 18.97
N HIS A 76 24.87 5.04 18.59
CA HIS A 76 25.15 5.77 17.34
C HIS A 76 24.78 4.94 16.10
N SER A 77 25.01 3.63 16.10
CA SER A 77 24.69 2.76 14.97
C SER A 77 23.20 2.76 14.63
N ILE A 78 22.31 2.69 15.63
CA ILE A 78 20.86 2.75 15.43
C ILE A 78 20.36 4.18 15.18
N CYS A 79 21.06 5.21 15.69
CA CYS A 79 20.77 6.60 15.36
C CYS A 79 20.96 6.83 13.84
N PHE A 80 22.15 6.51 13.32
CA PHE A 80 22.44 6.61 11.89
C PHE A 80 21.49 5.76 11.05
N LEU A 81 21.16 4.56 11.51
CA LEU A 81 20.21 3.70 10.80
C LEU A 81 18.80 4.32 10.75
N SER A 82 18.31 4.82 11.89
CA SER A 82 17.01 5.48 11.98
C SER A 82 16.90 6.67 11.04
N GLU A 83 17.94 7.52 10.98
CA GLU A 83 18.01 8.66 10.06
C GLU A 83 18.07 8.22 8.60
N SER A 84 18.93 7.24 8.30
CA SER A 84 19.08 6.73 6.94
C SER A 84 17.81 6.07 6.41
N LEU A 85 17.11 5.26 7.23
CA LEU A 85 15.85 4.65 6.83
C LEU A 85 14.74 5.68 6.60
N PHE A 86 14.77 6.79 7.32
CA PHE A 86 13.86 7.90 7.07
C PHE A 86 14.16 8.56 5.72
N ASP A 87 15.44 8.82 5.43
CA ASP A 87 15.87 9.32 4.13
C ASP A 87 15.55 8.35 2.98
N PHE A 88 15.63 7.04 3.23
CA PHE A 88 15.22 6.05 2.24
C PHE A 88 13.73 6.17 1.93
N ARG A 89 12.89 6.35 2.95
CA ARG A 89 11.44 6.55 2.76
C ARG A 89 11.15 7.84 2.00
N THR A 90 11.82 8.94 2.28
CA THR A 90 11.58 10.22 1.58
C THR A 90 12.06 10.18 0.12
N ARG A 91 13.11 9.39 -0.18
CA ARG A 91 13.65 9.21 -1.54
C ARG A 91 13.06 8.03 -2.31
N ASN A 92 12.06 7.33 -1.76
CA ASN A 92 11.51 6.08 -2.29
C ASN A 92 12.57 4.99 -2.59
N LEU A 93 13.63 4.94 -1.78
CA LEU A 93 14.57 3.83 -1.81
C LEU A 93 13.97 2.65 -1.03
N GLU A 94 13.73 1.55 -1.73
CA GLU A 94 13.13 0.34 -1.15
C GLU A 94 14.20 -0.67 -0.72
N LEU A 95 14.02 -1.24 0.47
CA LEU A 95 14.78 -2.42 0.88
C LEU A 95 14.30 -3.64 0.07
N SER A 96 15.24 -4.41 -0.47
CA SER A 96 14.89 -5.60 -1.24
C SER A 96 14.23 -6.66 -0.36
N ARG A 97 13.32 -7.45 -0.94
CA ARG A 97 12.67 -8.56 -0.21
C ARG A 97 13.65 -9.58 0.37
N ILE A 98 14.74 -9.86 -0.37
CA ILE A 98 15.78 -10.79 0.09
C ILE A 98 16.44 -10.23 1.36
N ALA A 99 16.81 -8.95 1.36
CA ALA A 99 17.38 -8.30 2.53
C ALA A 99 16.40 -8.27 3.71
N LEU A 100 15.11 -8.04 3.47
CA LEU A 100 14.09 -8.06 4.52
C LEU A 100 14.01 -9.42 5.23
N HIS A 101 14.26 -10.55 4.56
CA HIS A 101 14.31 -11.87 5.23
C HIS A 101 15.45 -11.97 6.26
N GLU A 102 16.58 -11.31 6.02
CA GLU A 102 17.70 -11.29 6.97
C GLU A 102 17.56 -10.18 8.03
N ILE A 103 16.98 -9.04 7.64
CA ILE A 103 16.79 -7.88 8.52
C ILE A 103 15.72 -8.18 9.58
N LYS A 104 14.59 -8.82 9.21
CA LYS A 104 13.47 -9.09 10.13
C LYS A 104 13.93 -9.80 11.42
N PRO A 105 14.61 -10.97 11.38
CA PRO A 105 15.10 -11.62 12.59
C PRO A 105 16.05 -10.76 13.42
N LEU A 106 16.97 -10.03 12.78
CA LEU A 106 17.92 -9.16 13.48
C LEU A 106 17.22 -8.03 14.23
N VAL A 107 16.18 -7.44 13.66
CA VAL A 107 15.37 -6.42 14.37
C VAL A 107 14.71 -7.02 15.60
N ILE A 108 14.13 -8.23 15.49
CA ILE A 108 13.54 -8.92 16.65
C ILE A 108 14.59 -9.18 17.72
N GLU A 109 15.76 -9.70 17.33
CA GLU A 109 16.88 -9.92 18.26
C GLU A 109 17.33 -8.62 18.96
N CYS A 110 17.37 -7.49 18.25
CA CYS A 110 17.71 -6.19 18.83
C CYS A 110 16.65 -5.72 19.84
N LEU A 111 15.36 -6.00 19.60
CA LEU A 111 14.26 -5.62 20.49
C LEU A 111 14.25 -6.42 21.80
N ILE A 112 14.63 -7.70 21.76
CA ILE A 112 14.63 -8.59 22.94
C ILE A 112 15.93 -8.52 23.75
N MET A 113 16.85 -7.63 23.40
CA MET A 113 18.06 -7.40 24.19
C MET A 113 17.70 -6.92 25.60
N GLN A 114 18.33 -7.51 26.62
CA GLN A 114 18.10 -7.16 28.02
C GLN A 114 18.65 -5.77 28.36
N GLU A 115 19.79 -5.38 27.79
CA GLU A 115 20.50 -4.13 28.08
C GLU A 115 20.16 -2.97 27.11
N THR A 116 18.88 -2.73 26.85
CA THR A 116 18.46 -1.62 25.97
C THR A 116 18.30 -0.33 26.77
N LYS A 117 19.09 0.69 26.44
CA LYS A 117 18.90 2.04 27.02
C LYS A 117 17.56 2.61 26.54
N GLU A 118 16.87 3.38 27.38
CA GLU A 118 15.62 4.04 26.99
C GLU A 118 15.81 5.00 25.80
N SER A 119 16.98 5.65 25.72
CA SER A 119 17.38 6.48 24.57
C SER A 119 17.41 5.69 23.26
N ASP A 120 17.83 4.43 23.31
CA ASP A 120 17.92 3.55 22.15
C ASP A 120 16.52 3.16 21.65
N MET A 121 15.56 3.00 22.57
CA MET A 121 14.18 2.66 22.23
C MET A 121 13.54 3.71 21.31
N LYS A 122 13.92 4.98 21.41
CA LYS A 122 13.45 6.05 20.52
C LYS A 122 13.85 5.80 19.06
N TYR A 123 15.06 5.30 18.83
CA TYR A 123 15.55 4.96 17.49
C TYR A 123 15.02 3.60 17.03
N LEU A 124 15.05 2.58 17.91
CA LEU A 124 14.57 1.24 17.61
C LEU A 124 13.09 1.24 17.20
N ARG A 125 12.21 1.94 17.91
CA ARG A 125 10.79 2.01 17.53
C ARG A 125 10.58 2.64 16.15
N ARG A 126 11.41 3.63 15.77
CA ARG A 126 11.38 4.27 14.44
C ARG A 126 11.89 3.33 13.37
N ILE A 127 12.97 2.59 13.64
CA ILE A 127 13.49 1.54 12.76
C ILE A 127 12.42 0.46 12.53
N VAL A 128 11.79 -0.04 13.60
CA VAL A 128 10.71 -1.04 13.50
C VAL A 128 9.54 -0.49 12.69
N SER A 129 9.13 0.75 12.93
CA SER A 129 8.07 1.41 12.16
C SER A 129 8.36 1.45 10.67
N LEU A 130 9.57 1.90 10.29
CA LEU A 130 10.00 2.01 8.89
C LEU A 130 10.14 0.65 8.22
N ILE A 131 10.72 -0.34 8.91
CA ILE A 131 10.83 -1.70 8.38
C ILE A 131 9.44 -2.34 8.27
N THR A 132 8.56 -2.13 9.25
CA THR A 132 7.16 -2.60 9.18
C THR A 132 6.45 -1.98 7.99
N TYR A 133 6.65 -0.69 7.72
CA TYR A 133 6.14 -0.03 6.52
C TYR A 133 6.62 -0.72 5.24
N TYR A 134 7.93 -0.98 5.12
CA TYR A 134 8.48 -1.74 3.98
C TYR A 134 7.92 -3.17 3.91
N VAL A 135 7.73 -3.86 5.03
CA VAL A 135 7.19 -5.23 5.02
C VAL A 135 5.71 -5.26 4.65
N VAL A 136 4.91 -4.33 5.18
CA VAL A 136 3.47 -4.24 4.91
C VAL A 136 3.22 -3.82 3.46
N ILE A 137 3.98 -2.86 2.93
CA ILE A 137 3.84 -2.39 1.54
C ILE A 137 4.49 -3.33 0.54
N CYS A 138 5.70 -3.83 0.82
CA CYS A 138 6.46 -4.62 -0.15
C CYS A 138 6.14 -6.12 -0.08
N ASP A 139 5.60 -6.69 1.02
CA ASP A 139 5.51 -8.15 1.20
C ASP A 139 4.10 -8.77 1.25
N ASN A 140 3.01 -8.05 1.53
CA ASN A 140 1.64 -8.62 1.50
C ASN A 140 1.47 -9.94 2.32
N GLY A 141 2.41 -10.24 3.23
CA GLY A 141 2.58 -11.52 3.93
C GLY A 141 2.69 -11.37 5.45
N GLY A 142 2.57 -10.13 5.94
CA GLY A 142 2.63 -9.86 7.35
C GLY A 142 4.01 -10.06 7.99
N TRP A 143 4.13 -9.60 9.23
CA TRP A 143 5.30 -9.82 10.08
C TRP A 143 4.84 -10.46 11.39
N HIS A 144 4.40 -11.71 11.31
CA HIS A 144 3.82 -12.41 12.47
C HIS A 144 4.82 -12.54 13.62
N GLU A 145 6.10 -12.68 13.30
CA GLU A 145 7.19 -12.73 14.27
C GLU A 145 7.31 -11.44 15.10
N LEU A 146 7.02 -10.27 14.49
CA LEU A 146 6.97 -9.01 15.23
C LEU A 146 5.74 -8.94 16.13
N SER A 147 4.60 -9.45 15.69
CA SER A 147 3.40 -9.55 16.54
C SER A 147 3.67 -10.43 17.77
N ASP A 148 4.33 -11.58 17.59
CA ASP A 148 4.71 -12.49 18.67
C ASP A 148 5.78 -11.85 19.59
N CYS A 149 6.72 -11.08 19.02
CA CYS A 149 7.68 -10.30 19.79
C CYS A 149 7.02 -9.21 20.64
N ILE A 150 6.03 -8.48 20.09
CA ILE A 150 5.29 -7.46 20.84
C ILE A 150 4.48 -8.10 21.97
N LEU A 151 3.88 -9.27 21.73
CA LEU A 151 3.22 -10.04 22.79
C LEU A 151 4.20 -10.38 23.91
N TRP A 152 5.36 -10.97 23.56
CA TRP A 152 6.39 -11.32 24.53
C TRP A 152 6.89 -10.09 25.31
N LEU A 153 7.13 -8.97 24.63
CA LEU A 153 7.48 -7.70 25.27
C LEU A 153 6.36 -7.22 26.19
N ALA A 154 5.09 -7.29 25.80
CA ALA A 154 3.98 -6.84 26.64
C ALA A 154 3.87 -7.68 27.93
N GLU A 155 4.19 -8.97 27.85
CA GLU A 155 4.20 -9.86 29.01
C GLU A 155 5.35 -9.57 29.98
N ASN A 156 6.56 -9.37 29.45
CA ASN A 156 7.81 -9.32 30.21
C ASN A 156 8.35 -7.90 30.45
N GLU A 157 8.28 -7.03 29.43
CA GLU A 157 8.83 -5.66 29.42
C GLU A 157 7.81 -4.66 28.82
N PRO A 158 6.69 -4.38 29.50
CA PRO A 158 5.53 -3.70 28.91
C PRO A 158 5.85 -2.30 28.38
N VAL A 159 6.76 -1.55 29.01
CA VAL A 159 7.18 -0.22 28.55
C VAL A 159 7.87 -0.29 27.18
N LYS A 160 8.71 -1.31 26.94
CA LYS A 160 9.29 -1.55 25.60
C LYS A 160 8.21 -1.85 24.57
N ALA A 161 7.21 -2.65 24.93
CA ALA A 161 6.08 -2.95 24.05
C ALA A 161 5.31 -1.69 23.65
N PHE A 162 5.07 -0.77 24.60
CA PHE A 162 4.43 0.52 24.34
C PHE A 162 5.23 1.34 23.34
N HIS A 163 6.53 1.48 23.54
CA HIS A 163 7.41 2.20 22.60
C HIS A 163 7.31 1.65 21.18
N VAL A 164 7.39 0.33 21.02
CA VAL A 164 7.33 -0.32 19.70
C VAL A 164 5.96 -0.10 19.06
N PHE A 165 4.87 -0.30 19.82
CA PHE A 165 3.51 -0.26 19.30
C PHE A 165 3.07 1.13 18.83
N ILE A 166 3.39 2.18 19.59
CA ILE A 166 2.93 3.56 19.33
C ILE A 166 3.35 4.05 17.93
N ASP A 167 4.55 3.71 17.48
CA ASP A 167 5.08 4.17 16.19
C ASP A 167 4.73 3.25 15.01
N LEU A 168 4.05 2.12 15.25
CA LEU A 168 3.66 1.22 14.17
C LEU A 168 2.75 1.91 13.14
N PRO A 169 2.94 1.61 11.84
CA PRO A 169 1.99 2.02 10.81
C PRO A 169 0.62 1.36 11.01
N SER A 170 -0.36 1.77 10.21
CA SER A 170 -1.62 1.02 10.12
C SER A 170 -1.31 -0.40 9.67
N VAL A 171 -1.67 -1.38 10.50
CA VAL A 171 -1.40 -2.81 10.27
C VAL A 171 -2.71 -3.59 10.23
N TYR A 172 -2.69 -4.75 9.59
CA TYR A 172 -3.87 -5.60 9.46
C TYR A 172 -4.31 -6.16 10.82
N MET A 173 -5.61 -6.36 11.01
CA MET A 173 -6.18 -6.77 12.31
C MET A 173 -5.57 -8.05 12.89
N ASN A 174 -5.31 -9.06 12.04
CA ASN A 174 -4.70 -10.31 12.51
C ASN A 174 -3.30 -10.11 13.12
N PHE A 175 -2.62 -9.00 12.84
CA PHE A 175 -1.38 -8.61 13.50
C PHE A 175 -1.63 -8.17 14.94
N ILE A 176 -2.66 -7.33 15.15
CA ILE A 176 -2.96 -6.70 16.43
C ILE A 176 -3.66 -7.69 17.38
N ASP A 177 -4.56 -8.52 16.86
CA ASP A 177 -5.40 -9.44 17.64
C ASP A 177 -4.61 -10.34 18.59
N ARG A 178 -3.36 -10.68 18.23
CA ARG A 178 -2.50 -11.56 19.04
C ARG A 178 -2.07 -10.94 20.37
N PHE A 179 -1.78 -9.63 20.40
CA PHE A 179 -1.23 -8.96 21.59
C PHE A 179 -2.16 -7.89 22.17
N MET A 180 -3.22 -7.51 21.45
CA MET A 180 -4.12 -6.41 21.82
C MET A 180 -4.63 -6.49 23.26
N LYS A 181 -5.12 -7.67 23.67
CA LYS A 181 -5.67 -7.85 25.02
C LYS A 181 -4.60 -7.59 26.08
N ILE A 182 -3.43 -8.20 25.94
CA ILE A 182 -2.34 -8.10 26.92
C ILE A 182 -1.76 -6.69 26.95
N ILE A 183 -1.51 -6.05 25.81
CA ILE A 183 -0.93 -4.70 25.79
C ILE A 183 -1.89 -3.68 26.42
N VAL A 184 -3.20 -3.79 26.17
CA VAL A 184 -4.21 -2.93 26.79
C VAL A 184 -4.28 -3.19 28.29
N GLU A 185 -4.35 -4.45 28.74
CA GLU A 185 -4.35 -4.80 30.17
C GLU A 185 -3.11 -4.26 30.91
N LYS A 186 -1.94 -4.31 30.28
CA LYS A 186 -0.70 -3.78 30.85
C LYS A 186 -0.69 -2.25 30.89
N ALA A 187 -1.18 -1.60 29.82
CA ALA A 187 -1.33 -0.14 29.80
C ALA A 187 -2.34 0.32 30.86
N GLU A 188 -3.46 -0.38 31.04
CA GLU A 188 -4.44 -0.10 32.08
C GLU A 188 -3.84 -0.15 33.49
N LYS A 189 -3.00 -1.16 33.78
CA LYS A 189 -2.30 -1.25 35.06
C LYS A 189 -1.43 -0.01 35.35
N VAL A 190 -0.73 0.49 34.34
CA VAL A 190 0.08 1.71 34.46
C VAL A 190 -0.82 2.94 34.62
N LEU A 191 -1.89 3.03 33.83
CA LEU A 191 -2.82 4.17 33.86
C LEU A 191 -3.53 4.33 35.22
N PHE A 192 -3.90 3.23 35.89
CA PHE A 192 -4.59 3.24 37.19
C PHE A 192 -3.65 3.26 38.40
N ASN A 193 -2.35 3.02 38.21
CA ASN A 193 -1.34 3.07 39.28
C ASN A 193 -0.18 4.02 38.90
N PRO A 194 -0.45 5.32 38.72
CA PRO A 194 0.58 6.29 38.38
C PRO A 194 1.58 6.46 39.53
N GLU A 195 2.87 6.34 39.24
CA GLU A 195 3.96 6.72 40.13
C GLU A 195 4.33 8.19 39.88
N LYS A 196 4.50 9.00 40.94
CA LYS A 196 4.69 10.45 40.81
C LYS A 196 5.88 10.86 39.92
N ASP A 197 6.94 10.05 39.93
CA ASP A 197 8.18 10.32 39.19
C ASP A 197 8.25 9.56 37.85
N ARG A 198 7.13 8.99 37.37
CA ARG A 198 7.05 8.23 36.11
C ARG A 198 5.95 8.73 35.19
N VAL A 199 5.99 10.03 34.91
CA VAL A 199 5.07 10.67 33.97
C VAL A 199 5.21 10.04 32.58
N GLU A 200 6.43 9.70 32.18
CA GLU A 200 6.76 9.14 30.86
C GLU A 200 6.11 7.77 30.66
N ASP A 201 6.20 6.87 31.63
CA ASP A 201 5.57 5.54 31.57
C ASP A 201 4.05 5.66 31.46
N TRP A 202 3.45 6.57 32.25
CA TRP A 202 2.01 6.84 32.20
C TRP A 202 1.59 7.43 30.86
N SER A 203 2.38 8.35 30.32
CA SER A 203 2.15 8.99 29.01
C SER A 203 2.22 7.96 27.88
N LEU A 204 3.21 7.06 27.92
CA LEU A 204 3.33 5.96 26.96
C LEU A 204 2.13 5.01 27.03
N ALA A 205 1.65 4.69 28.24
CA ALA A 205 0.44 3.87 28.39
C ALA A 205 -0.80 4.58 27.82
N LEU A 206 -0.93 5.90 28.03
CA LEU A 206 -2.00 6.72 27.47
C LEU A 206 -1.96 6.73 25.94
N GLU A 207 -0.80 7.03 25.35
CA GLU A 207 -0.55 7.01 23.91
C GLU A 207 -0.86 5.63 23.31
N THR A 208 -0.47 4.55 24.00
CA THR A 208 -0.73 3.16 23.58
C THR A 208 -2.23 2.87 23.48
N VAL A 209 -3.02 3.21 24.49
CA VAL A 209 -4.47 2.98 24.48
C VAL A 209 -5.16 3.84 23.40
N VAL A 210 -4.70 5.09 23.22
CA VAL A 210 -5.21 5.96 22.13
C VAL A 210 -4.86 5.38 20.75
N LYS A 211 -3.60 4.96 20.53
CA LYS A 211 -3.15 4.32 19.29
C LYS A 211 -3.93 3.04 19.01
N MET A 212 -4.21 2.23 20.04
CA MET A 212 -5.02 1.02 19.92
C MET A 212 -6.41 1.36 19.39
N GLY A 213 -7.08 2.36 19.98
CA GLY A 213 -8.36 2.85 19.48
C GLY A 213 -8.30 3.28 18.02
N ILE A 214 -7.28 4.05 17.64
CA ILE A 214 -7.08 4.50 16.25
C ILE A 214 -6.92 3.32 15.27
N GLN A 215 -6.18 2.29 15.66
CA GLN A 215 -5.91 1.12 14.82
C GLN A 215 -7.15 0.24 14.60
N ILE A 216 -8.05 0.11 15.58
CA ILE A 216 -9.18 -0.85 15.51
C ILE A 216 -10.48 -0.27 14.94
N LEU A 217 -10.56 1.04 14.69
CA LEU A 217 -11.77 1.76 14.27
C LEU A 217 -12.30 1.40 12.86
N ASP A 218 -11.49 0.72 12.05
CA ASP A 218 -11.86 0.33 10.67
C ASP A 218 -12.70 -0.97 10.60
N THR A 219 -13.25 -1.45 11.73
CA THR A 219 -14.01 -2.71 11.77
C THR A 219 -15.34 -2.55 12.51
N GLU A 220 -16.46 -2.81 11.78
CA GLU A 220 -17.84 -2.72 12.29
C GLU A 220 -18.14 -3.60 13.53
N LEU A 221 -17.28 -4.58 13.83
CA LEU A 221 -17.51 -5.61 14.83
C LEU A 221 -17.11 -5.26 16.28
N ARG A 222 -16.59 -4.06 16.59
CA ARG A 222 -15.95 -3.78 17.91
C ARG A 222 -16.33 -2.48 18.61
N VAL A 223 -17.56 -2.01 18.46
CA VAL A 223 -18.09 -0.82 19.15
C VAL A 223 -17.91 -0.91 20.67
N ASP A 224 -18.13 -2.08 21.27
CA ASP A 224 -17.98 -2.28 22.73
C ASP A 224 -16.53 -2.15 23.20
N LEU A 225 -15.57 -2.63 22.41
CA LEU A 225 -14.14 -2.50 22.74
C LEU A 225 -13.71 -1.03 22.70
N ILE A 226 -14.12 -0.30 21.65
CA ILE A 226 -13.84 1.14 21.53
C ILE A 226 -14.44 1.91 22.72
N LYS A 227 -15.67 1.57 23.10
CA LYS A 227 -16.34 2.16 24.28
C LYS A 227 -15.57 1.87 25.57
N ASN A 228 -15.07 0.65 25.74
CA ASN A 228 -14.25 0.27 26.89
C ASN A 228 -12.94 1.07 26.92
N LEU A 229 -12.22 1.19 25.80
CA LEU A 229 -10.99 2.01 25.72
C LEU A 229 -11.26 3.47 26.10
N ILE A 230 -12.34 4.08 25.58
CA ILE A 230 -12.72 5.45 25.95
C ILE A 230 -13.01 5.55 27.45
N ASN A 231 -13.74 4.60 28.02
CA ASN A 231 -14.07 4.61 29.44
C ASN A 231 -12.82 4.46 30.30
N THR A 232 -11.90 3.58 29.93
CA THR A 232 -10.59 3.40 30.57
C THR A 232 -9.80 4.71 30.56
N LEU A 233 -9.65 5.33 29.39
CA LEU A 233 -8.95 6.61 29.22
C LEU A 233 -9.55 7.70 30.12
N VAL A 234 -10.86 7.89 30.05
CA VAL A 234 -11.57 8.90 30.85
C VAL A 234 -11.44 8.64 32.35
N LYS A 235 -11.56 7.38 32.77
CA LYS A 235 -11.44 7.00 34.18
C LYS A 235 -10.03 7.28 34.72
N SER A 236 -8.99 6.95 33.96
CA SER A 236 -7.60 7.21 34.36
C SER A 236 -7.32 8.70 34.59
N VAL A 237 -7.82 9.56 33.69
CA VAL A 237 -7.71 11.02 33.82
C VAL A 237 -8.47 11.53 35.03
N LYS A 238 -9.68 11.02 35.26
CA LYS A 238 -10.51 11.40 36.41
C LYS A 238 -9.84 11.04 37.74
N GLU A 239 -9.26 9.84 37.85
CA GLU A 239 -8.57 9.40 39.06
C GLU A 239 -7.33 10.26 39.38
N LEU A 240 -6.58 10.73 38.36
CA LEU A 240 -5.47 11.66 38.56
C LEU A 240 -5.93 13.01 39.12
N VAL A 241 -7.04 13.54 38.61
CA VAL A 241 -7.64 14.79 39.10
C VAL A 241 -8.11 14.62 40.55
N GLU A 242 -8.80 13.52 40.87
CA GLU A 242 -9.26 13.22 42.24
C GLU A 242 -8.09 13.07 43.23
N LYS A 243 -6.91 12.63 42.75
CA LYS A 243 -5.67 12.55 43.53
C LYS A 243 -4.89 13.88 43.61
N GLY A 244 -5.38 14.95 42.99
CA GLY A 244 -4.72 16.27 42.96
C GLY A 244 -3.46 16.30 42.09
N MET A 245 -3.32 15.39 41.14
CA MET A 245 -2.14 15.26 40.26
C MET A 245 -2.33 15.98 38.92
N GLU A 246 -2.83 17.22 38.94
CA GLU A 246 -3.14 17.97 37.71
C GLU A 246 -1.90 18.29 36.87
N GLU A 247 -0.78 18.65 37.48
CA GLU A 247 0.47 18.96 36.76
C GLU A 247 1.04 17.72 36.04
N PHE A 248 0.99 16.56 36.70
CA PHE A 248 1.34 15.27 36.12
C PHE A 248 0.48 14.97 34.89
N LEU A 249 -0.83 15.18 35.01
CA LEU A 249 -1.78 14.99 33.91
C LEU A 249 -1.52 15.97 32.74
N VAL A 250 -1.21 17.24 33.04
CA VAL A 250 -0.84 18.24 32.03
C VAL A 250 0.35 17.75 31.21
N GLN A 251 1.43 17.33 31.86
CA GLN A 251 2.61 16.79 31.18
C GLN A 251 2.26 15.58 30.31
N GLY A 252 1.46 14.64 30.82
CA GLY A 252 1.06 13.47 30.02
C GLY A 252 0.17 13.82 28.82
N LEU A 253 -0.67 14.85 28.93
CA LEU A 253 -1.45 15.36 27.80
C LEU A 253 -0.60 16.12 26.77
N GLU A 254 0.49 16.77 27.17
CA GLU A 254 1.47 17.35 26.23
C GLU A 254 2.17 16.28 25.40
N HIS A 255 2.52 15.15 26.03
CA HIS A 255 3.05 13.99 25.32
C HIS A 255 2.06 13.45 24.30
N LEU A 256 0.79 13.27 24.72
CA LEU A 256 -0.28 12.85 23.82
C LEU A 256 -0.49 13.82 22.65
N GLU A 257 -0.41 15.13 22.88
CA GLU A 257 -0.53 16.15 21.83
C GLU A 257 0.56 16.00 20.76
N ARG A 258 1.82 15.85 21.19
CA ARG A 258 2.96 15.63 20.28
C ARG A 258 2.81 14.32 19.51
N PHE A 259 2.39 13.26 20.19
CA PHE A 259 2.12 11.97 19.56
C PHE A 259 1.01 12.07 18.50
N VAL A 260 -0.17 12.60 18.86
CA VAL A 260 -1.32 12.73 17.94
C VAL A 260 -0.98 13.61 16.75
N SER A 261 -0.25 14.71 16.96
CA SER A 261 0.23 15.58 15.89
C SER A 261 1.12 14.82 14.91
N ARG A 262 2.15 14.13 15.42
CA ARG A 262 3.08 13.33 14.61
C ARG A 262 2.36 12.20 13.86
N ASP A 263 1.58 11.40 14.57
CA ASP A 263 0.95 10.19 14.03
C ASP A 263 -0.14 10.52 13.01
N LYS A 264 -0.95 11.56 13.28
CA LYS A 264 -1.91 12.09 12.31
C LYS A 264 -1.23 12.56 11.04
N ASN A 265 -0.11 13.28 11.14
CA ASN A 265 0.60 13.78 9.96
C ASN A 265 1.23 12.64 9.14
N LEU A 266 1.72 11.60 9.81
CA LEU A 266 2.34 10.44 9.14
C LEU A 266 1.34 9.49 8.48
N TYR A 267 0.14 9.31 9.06
CA TYR A 267 -0.82 8.28 8.64
C TYR A 267 -2.19 8.82 8.20
N ASN A 268 -2.39 10.15 8.23
CA ASN A 268 -3.59 10.85 7.77
C ASN A 268 -4.91 10.25 8.29
N TYR A 269 -5.23 10.51 9.57
CA TYR A 269 -6.42 9.94 10.21
C TYR A 269 -7.71 10.17 9.41
N ASN A 270 -8.55 9.14 9.33
CA ASN A 270 -9.91 9.23 8.78
C ASN A 270 -10.89 9.92 9.77
N LYS A 271 -12.16 10.05 9.37
CA LYS A 271 -13.17 10.77 10.15
C LYS A 271 -13.43 10.09 11.50
N GLU A 272 -13.46 8.76 11.49
CA GLU A 272 -13.76 7.89 12.63
C GLU A 272 -12.63 7.95 13.67
N GLN A 273 -11.38 7.86 13.21
CA GLN A 273 -10.17 8.00 14.04
C GLN A 273 -10.10 9.38 14.70
N ARG A 274 -10.41 10.45 13.96
CA ARG A 274 -10.50 11.81 14.54
C ARG A 274 -11.63 11.88 15.55
N HIS A 275 -12.79 11.31 15.24
CA HIS A 275 -13.95 11.31 16.11
C HIS A 275 -13.67 10.60 17.44
N PHE A 276 -12.94 9.48 17.41
CA PHE A 276 -12.51 8.77 18.62
C PHE A 276 -11.67 9.65 19.54
N VAL A 277 -10.60 10.27 19.01
CA VAL A 277 -9.73 11.14 19.81
C VAL A 277 -10.50 12.38 20.29
N MET A 278 -11.35 12.98 19.46
CA MET A 278 -12.22 14.08 19.86
C MET A 278 -13.21 13.69 20.96
N THR A 279 -13.75 12.48 20.92
CA THR A 279 -14.68 11.96 21.95
C THR A 279 -13.98 11.82 23.29
N PHE A 280 -12.76 11.29 23.29
CA PHE A 280 -11.94 11.23 24.49
C PHE A 280 -11.68 12.64 25.05
N MET A 281 -11.18 13.56 24.21
CA MET A 281 -10.92 14.96 24.60
C MET A 281 -12.17 15.66 25.14
N PHE A 282 -13.33 15.46 24.50
CA PHE A 282 -14.58 16.06 24.93
C PHE A 282 -15.03 15.56 26.31
N LYS A 283 -14.85 14.27 26.60
CA LYS A 283 -15.23 13.69 27.90
C LYS A 283 -14.35 14.15 29.06
N ILE A 284 -13.10 14.55 28.81
CA ILE A 284 -12.19 14.99 29.87
C ILE A 284 -12.13 16.51 30.05
N LYS A 285 -12.69 17.29 29.12
CA LYS A 285 -12.60 18.77 29.11
C LYS A 285 -13.07 19.44 30.40
N ASP A 286 -14.03 18.81 31.09
CA ASP A 286 -14.68 19.37 32.29
C ASP A 286 -14.01 18.90 33.59
N PHE A 287 -13.14 17.87 33.54
CA PHE A 287 -12.42 17.39 34.71
C PHE A 287 -11.20 18.22 35.06
N VAL A 288 -10.69 19.05 34.14
CA VAL A 288 -9.35 19.62 34.29
C VAL A 288 -9.37 21.13 34.07
N THR A 289 -9.01 21.89 35.10
CA THR A 289 -8.94 23.36 35.04
C THR A 289 -7.68 23.86 34.35
N GLN A 290 -6.53 23.23 34.62
CA GLN A 290 -5.23 23.65 34.09
C GLN A 290 -4.91 23.09 32.69
N SER A 291 -5.53 21.98 32.27
CA SER A 291 -5.26 21.36 30.94
C SER A 291 -6.23 21.76 29.82
N LYS A 292 -7.16 22.70 30.07
CA LYS A 292 -8.12 23.20 29.07
C LYS A 292 -7.43 23.68 27.79
N GLU A 293 -6.25 24.28 27.92
CA GLU A 293 -5.47 24.75 26.78
C GLU A 293 -4.96 23.59 25.91
N ILE A 294 -4.42 22.52 26.52
CA ILE A 294 -3.91 21.34 25.80
C ILE A 294 -5.05 20.56 25.15
N VAL A 295 -6.16 20.35 25.87
CA VAL A 295 -7.36 19.71 25.30
C VAL A 295 -7.88 20.53 24.10
N LYS A 296 -7.84 21.86 24.19
CA LYS A 296 -8.18 22.75 23.08
C LYS A 296 -7.18 22.62 21.93
N LYS A 297 -5.87 22.55 22.19
CA LYS A 297 -4.82 22.32 21.17
C LYS A 297 -5.05 21.00 20.42
N ILE A 298 -5.23 19.88 21.13
CA ILE A 298 -5.51 18.57 20.52
C ILE A 298 -6.81 18.62 19.71
N THR A 299 -7.88 19.20 20.26
CA THR A 299 -9.16 19.34 19.56
C THR A 299 -9.02 20.21 18.30
N GLN A 300 -8.22 21.28 18.37
CA GLN A 300 -7.96 22.17 17.25
C GLN A 300 -7.11 21.47 16.19
N LEU A 301 -6.07 20.71 16.57
CA LEU A 301 -5.29 19.85 15.68
C LEU A 301 -6.18 18.90 14.89
N LEU A 302 -7.24 18.38 15.50
CA LEU A 302 -8.19 17.47 14.86
C LEU A 302 -9.21 18.20 13.96
N LYS A 303 -9.53 19.47 14.28
CA LYS A 303 -10.49 20.33 13.56
C LYS A 303 -9.88 21.20 12.44
N THR A 304 -8.57 21.47 12.45
CA THR A 304 -7.91 22.43 11.53
C THR A 304 -7.94 22.05 10.06
N GLN A 305 -8.64 20.99 9.67
CA GLN A 305 -8.93 20.70 8.25
C GLN A 305 -10.26 21.28 7.75
N ASP A 306 -11.17 21.73 8.62
CA ASP A 306 -12.49 22.24 8.20
C ASP A 306 -12.62 23.78 8.20
N ASN A 307 -11.76 24.52 8.92
CA ASN A 307 -12.00 25.95 9.20
C ASN A 307 -10.87 26.94 8.83
N ALA A 308 -9.79 26.50 8.16
CA ALA A 308 -8.80 27.44 7.61
C ALA A 308 -9.22 27.95 6.22
N ALA A 309 -10.50 28.31 6.07
CA ALA A 309 -11.00 29.01 4.92
C ALA A 309 -11.05 30.52 5.22
N ARG A 310 -10.60 31.31 4.23
CA ARG A 310 -10.78 32.76 4.07
C ARG A 310 -9.71 33.64 4.72
N LYS A 311 -8.61 33.81 3.99
CA LYS A 311 -8.19 35.14 3.51
C LYS A 311 -7.44 34.99 2.17
N PRO A 312 -7.77 35.79 1.14
CA PRO A 312 -7.05 35.77 -0.12
C PRO A 312 -5.80 36.63 0.00
N VAL A 313 -4.63 36.10 -0.37
CA VAL A 313 -3.50 36.95 -0.77
C VAL A 313 -3.01 36.48 -2.13
N VAL A 314 -3.35 37.28 -3.12
CA VAL A 314 -2.82 37.23 -4.48
C VAL A 314 -1.46 37.94 -4.48
N LYS A 315 -0.50 37.31 -5.18
CA LYS A 315 0.87 37.74 -5.57
C LYS A 315 1.95 37.66 -4.48
N VAL A 316 2.99 36.84 -4.70
CA VAL A 316 4.39 37.27 -4.96
C VAL A 316 5.13 36.16 -5.75
N LYS A 317 5.98 36.56 -6.70
CA LYS A 317 6.94 35.74 -7.47
C LYS A 317 7.94 34.98 -6.56
N PRO A 318 8.60 33.90 -7.04
CA PRO A 318 9.52 33.13 -6.22
C PRO A 318 10.78 33.95 -5.90
N ARG A 319 11.05 34.16 -4.60
CA ARG A 319 12.38 34.52 -4.10
C ARG A 319 12.96 33.26 -3.46
N GLY A 320 14.14 32.88 -3.91
CA GLY A 320 14.75 31.60 -3.58
C GLY A 320 15.19 31.45 -2.12
N ASN A 321 15.36 30.17 -1.79
CA ASN A 321 16.00 29.58 -0.62
C ASN A 321 15.21 29.64 0.69
N GLN A 322 14.21 28.76 0.80
CA GLN A 322 13.87 28.00 2.00
C GLN A 322 12.88 26.86 1.64
N ASP A 323 12.67 25.95 2.58
CA ASP A 323 12.00 24.65 2.51
C ASP A 323 10.47 24.73 2.23
N ASP A 324 10.08 25.41 1.15
CA ASP A 324 8.69 25.81 0.86
C ASP A 324 7.86 24.77 0.07
N GLY A 325 8.41 23.57 -0.13
CA GLY A 325 7.78 22.52 -0.96
C GLY A 325 6.46 22.03 -0.38
N GLU A 326 6.38 21.80 0.94
CA GLU A 326 5.19 21.25 1.59
C GLU A 326 4.03 22.27 1.72
N GLU A 327 4.34 23.57 1.78
CA GLU A 327 3.32 24.62 1.84
C GLU A 327 2.70 24.85 0.46
N TYR A 328 3.51 24.83 -0.59
CA TYR A 328 3.03 24.87 -1.98
C TYR A 328 2.12 23.68 -2.30
N GLU A 329 2.51 22.46 -1.92
CA GLU A 329 1.70 21.26 -2.15
C GLU A 329 0.38 21.27 -1.39
N ARG A 330 0.40 21.70 -0.11
CA ARG A 330 -0.83 21.89 0.67
C ARG A 330 -1.76 22.91 0.02
N GLY A 331 -1.21 24.05 -0.42
CA GLY A 331 -1.96 25.09 -1.12
C GLY A 331 -2.56 24.62 -2.44
N LEU A 332 -1.81 23.84 -3.23
CA LEU A 332 -2.30 23.24 -4.46
C LEU A 332 -3.40 22.21 -4.19
N TYR A 333 -3.19 21.32 -3.22
CA TYR A 333 -4.18 20.29 -2.86
C TYR A 333 -5.49 20.91 -2.38
N ASP A 334 -5.42 21.97 -1.58
CA ASP A 334 -6.60 22.71 -1.13
C ASP A 334 -7.29 23.48 -2.26
N HIS A 335 -6.52 24.02 -3.21
CA HIS A 335 -7.10 24.61 -4.42
C HIS A 335 -7.87 23.56 -5.24
N LEU A 336 -7.27 22.39 -5.47
CA LEU A 336 -7.88 21.30 -6.24
C LEU A 336 -9.18 20.78 -5.59
N LYS A 337 -9.34 20.85 -4.26
CA LYS A 337 -10.61 20.48 -3.59
C LYS A 337 -11.80 21.34 -4.00
N THR A 338 -11.55 22.56 -4.45
CA THR A 338 -12.59 23.53 -4.82
C THR A 338 -12.97 23.46 -6.31
N LEU A 339 -12.23 22.70 -7.10
CA LEU A 339 -12.41 22.58 -8.54
C LEU A 339 -13.32 21.41 -8.90
N SER A 340 -13.98 21.51 -10.05
CA SER A 340 -14.66 20.37 -10.67
C SER A 340 -13.66 19.31 -11.09
N SER A 341 -14.10 18.07 -11.24
CA SER A 341 -13.30 16.94 -11.74
C SER A 341 -12.70 17.27 -13.11
N VAL A 342 -13.48 17.95 -13.95
CA VAL A 342 -13.05 18.42 -15.28
C VAL A 342 -11.93 19.45 -15.16
N ASP A 343 -12.03 20.41 -14.25
CA ASP A 343 -10.99 21.43 -14.09
C ASP A 343 -9.71 20.87 -13.46
N ILE A 344 -9.83 19.89 -12.55
CA ILE A 344 -8.68 19.11 -12.06
C ILE A 344 -7.98 18.39 -13.22
N LEU A 345 -8.74 17.75 -14.11
CA LEU A 345 -8.16 17.07 -15.28
C LEU A 345 -7.50 18.07 -16.25
N LYS A 346 -8.07 19.28 -16.44
CA LYS A 346 -7.42 20.33 -17.24
C LYS A 346 -6.07 20.77 -16.67
N ILE A 347 -5.92 20.81 -15.34
CA ILE A 347 -4.63 21.09 -14.70
C ILE A 347 -3.63 19.99 -15.01
N PHE A 348 -4.04 18.72 -14.93
CA PHE A 348 -3.19 17.58 -15.30
C PHE A 348 -2.73 17.64 -16.77
N VAL A 349 -3.61 18.05 -17.68
CA VAL A 349 -3.33 18.18 -19.12
C VAL A 349 -2.45 19.40 -19.44
N SER A 350 -2.37 20.38 -18.54
CA SER A 350 -1.68 21.64 -18.77
C SER A 350 -0.17 21.48 -18.90
N ASN A 351 0.38 21.97 -20.02
CA ASN A 351 1.83 22.01 -20.26
C ASN A 351 2.54 23.15 -19.51
N VAL A 352 1.80 24.01 -18.82
CA VAL A 352 2.31 25.18 -18.09
C VAL A 352 2.62 24.83 -16.62
N VAL A 353 2.10 23.70 -16.16
CA VAL A 353 2.20 23.22 -14.78
C VAL A 353 3.30 22.15 -14.69
N ASP A 354 4.08 22.15 -13.62
CA ASP A 354 5.17 21.19 -13.42
C ASP A 354 4.64 19.76 -13.16
N ASP A 355 5.49 18.75 -13.39
CA ASP A 355 5.08 17.33 -13.31
C ASP A 355 4.62 16.92 -11.90
N ARG A 356 5.13 17.55 -10.84
CA ARG A 356 4.73 17.26 -9.45
C ARG A 356 3.31 17.76 -9.19
N SER A 357 2.99 18.95 -9.66
CA SER A 357 1.63 19.51 -9.62
C SER A 357 0.64 18.72 -10.48
N ARG A 358 1.06 18.24 -11.66
CA ARG A 358 0.25 17.33 -12.51
C ARG A 358 -0.02 16.00 -11.79
N GLU A 359 0.98 15.42 -11.12
CA GLU A 359 0.82 14.19 -10.36
C GLU A 359 -0.16 14.35 -9.18
N ILE A 360 -0.10 15.47 -8.47
CA ILE A 360 -1.05 15.79 -7.39
C ILE A 360 -2.47 15.93 -7.95
N ALA A 361 -2.63 16.59 -9.10
CA ALA A 361 -3.93 16.76 -9.75
C ALA A 361 -4.58 15.43 -10.14
N ILE A 362 -3.85 14.54 -10.83
CA ILE A 362 -4.42 13.26 -11.27
C ILE A 362 -4.74 12.32 -10.11
N ARG A 363 -3.92 12.32 -9.04
CA ARG A 363 -4.21 11.57 -7.81
C ARG A 363 -5.42 12.11 -7.08
N ARG A 364 -5.58 13.44 -7.04
CA ARG A 364 -6.79 14.04 -6.45
C ARG A 364 -8.03 13.67 -7.24
N LEU A 365 -7.96 13.67 -8.57
CA LEU A 365 -9.05 13.25 -9.43
C LEU A 365 -9.45 11.79 -9.19
N GLU A 366 -8.47 10.89 -9.05
CA GLU A 366 -8.72 9.48 -8.72
C GLU A 366 -9.49 9.35 -7.39
N VAL A 367 -9.08 10.08 -6.35
CA VAL A 367 -9.80 10.08 -5.05
C VAL A 367 -11.23 10.59 -5.20
N VAL A 368 -11.44 11.68 -5.95
CA VAL A 368 -12.78 12.27 -6.15
C VAL A 368 -13.71 11.29 -6.89
N LEU A 369 -13.21 10.64 -7.94
CA LEU A 369 -13.98 9.66 -8.71
C LEU A 369 -14.24 8.38 -7.92
N SER A 370 -13.27 7.94 -7.11
CA SER A 370 -13.44 6.82 -6.19
C SER A 370 -14.52 7.12 -5.16
N ASP A 371 -14.46 8.28 -4.50
CA ASP A 371 -15.50 8.73 -3.56
C ASP A 371 -16.89 8.79 -4.23
N HIS A 372 -16.96 9.13 -5.51
CA HIS A 372 -18.20 9.07 -6.28
C HIS A 372 -18.71 7.65 -6.52
N THR A 373 -17.85 6.72 -6.95
CA THR A 373 -18.20 5.30 -7.08
C THR A 373 -18.72 4.71 -5.76
N TRP A 374 -18.15 5.14 -4.63
CA TRP A 374 -18.59 4.77 -3.28
C TRP A 374 -19.80 5.58 -2.75
N LYS A 375 -20.46 6.38 -3.60
CA LYS A 375 -21.64 7.22 -3.28
C LYS A 375 -21.40 8.23 -2.15
N LYS A 376 -20.15 8.65 -1.91
CA LYS A 376 -19.80 9.68 -0.92
C LYS A 376 -19.87 11.08 -1.50
N VAL A 377 -19.66 11.22 -2.81
CA VAL A 377 -19.73 12.47 -3.57
C VAL A 377 -20.60 12.23 -4.80
N GLU A 378 -21.44 13.18 -5.17
CA GLU A 378 -22.22 13.11 -6.41
C GLU A 378 -21.51 13.94 -7.48
N ILE A 379 -21.23 13.31 -8.62
CA ILE A 379 -20.66 13.95 -9.82
C ILE A 379 -21.73 13.80 -10.90
N ASP A 380 -22.04 14.91 -11.55
CA ASP A 380 -23.05 14.90 -12.61
C ASP A 380 -22.56 14.10 -13.82
N ILE A 381 -23.48 13.39 -14.47
CA ILE A 381 -23.21 12.62 -15.69
C ILE A 381 -22.72 13.52 -16.84
N SER A 382 -23.14 14.79 -16.86
CA SER A 382 -22.64 15.77 -17.83
C SER A 382 -21.14 16.08 -17.64
N GLU A 383 -20.66 16.01 -16.40
CA GLU A 383 -19.25 16.17 -16.04
C GLU A 383 -18.45 14.92 -16.42
N MET A 384 -19.00 13.72 -16.20
CA MET A 384 -18.40 12.45 -16.64
C MET A 384 -18.18 12.39 -18.16
N ARG A 385 -19.12 12.88 -18.96
CA ARG A 385 -18.97 12.99 -20.43
C ARG A 385 -17.84 13.93 -20.86
N GLN A 386 -17.64 15.01 -20.12
CA GLN A 386 -16.52 15.92 -20.38
C GLN A 386 -15.18 15.26 -20.00
N LEU A 387 -15.12 14.53 -18.88
CA LEU A 387 -13.95 13.73 -18.51
C LEU A 387 -13.64 12.69 -19.58
N GLN A 388 -14.64 11.96 -20.07
CA GLN A 388 -14.51 10.97 -21.14
C GLN A 388 -13.74 11.54 -22.35
N THR A 389 -14.14 12.73 -22.82
CA THR A 389 -13.50 13.38 -23.97
C THR A 389 -12.05 13.77 -23.67
N LEU A 390 -11.80 14.36 -22.50
CA LEU A 390 -10.47 14.81 -22.09
C LEU A 390 -9.50 13.66 -21.83
N LEU A 391 -9.97 12.53 -21.29
CA LEU A 391 -9.14 11.37 -20.95
C LEU A 391 -8.50 10.73 -22.18
N ILE A 392 -9.19 10.69 -23.32
CA ILE A 392 -8.57 10.21 -24.57
C ILE A 392 -7.39 11.09 -24.99
N SER A 393 -7.49 12.40 -24.80
CA SER A 393 -6.37 13.31 -25.06
C SER A 393 -5.22 13.08 -24.09
N CYS A 394 -5.51 12.82 -22.81
CA CYS A 394 -4.52 12.49 -21.77
C CYS A 394 -3.76 11.22 -22.13
N LEU A 395 -4.47 10.15 -22.51
CA LEU A 395 -3.89 8.85 -22.86
C LEU A 395 -2.94 8.91 -24.06
N LYS A 396 -3.13 9.88 -24.96
CA LYS A 396 -2.26 10.12 -26.13
C LYS A 396 -1.03 10.98 -25.83
N GLN A 397 -0.94 11.63 -24.65
CA GLN A 397 0.22 12.45 -24.31
C GLN A 397 1.50 11.60 -24.11
N GLU A 398 2.61 12.09 -24.64
CA GLU A 398 3.91 11.39 -24.54
C GLU A 398 4.66 11.73 -23.23
N ARG A 399 4.47 12.93 -22.69
CA ARG A 399 5.10 13.42 -21.44
C ARG A 399 4.29 13.08 -20.19
N ILE A 400 4.04 11.79 -19.96
CA ILE A 400 3.41 11.27 -18.73
C ILE A 400 4.34 10.21 -18.12
N SER A 401 4.71 10.39 -16.85
CA SER A 401 5.50 9.42 -16.08
C SER A 401 4.69 8.15 -15.82
N ASP A 402 5.37 7.02 -15.60
CA ASP A 402 4.69 5.74 -15.33
C ASP A 402 3.77 5.81 -14.10
N SER A 403 4.16 6.58 -13.08
CA SER A 403 3.35 6.83 -11.89
C SER A 403 2.03 7.52 -12.25
N MET A 404 2.10 8.63 -12.99
CA MET A 404 0.91 9.37 -13.43
C MET A 404 0.04 8.53 -14.38
N PHE A 405 0.66 7.76 -15.28
CA PHE A 405 -0.08 6.89 -16.21
C PHE A 405 -0.82 5.78 -15.47
N LYS A 406 -0.24 5.23 -14.39
CA LYS A 406 -0.91 4.23 -13.57
C LYS A 406 -2.18 4.76 -12.93
N VAL A 407 -2.12 5.96 -12.36
CA VAL A 407 -3.28 6.65 -11.76
C VAL A 407 -4.31 7.01 -12.83
N LEU A 408 -3.85 7.46 -14.00
CA LEU A 408 -4.73 7.76 -15.14
C LEU A 408 -5.55 6.53 -15.57
N GLY A 409 -4.97 5.32 -15.54
CA GLY A 409 -5.72 4.08 -15.79
C GLY A 409 -6.84 3.82 -14.78
N GLN A 410 -6.62 4.14 -13.50
CA GLN A 410 -7.67 4.03 -12.47
C GLN A 410 -8.78 5.06 -12.69
N VAL A 411 -8.42 6.29 -13.03
CA VAL A 411 -9.36 7.36 -13.41
C VAL A 411 -10.23 6.91 -14.60
N VAL A 412 -9.61 6.32 -15.64
CA VAL A 412 -10.35 5.78 -16.80
C VAL A 412 -11.34 4.71 -16.35
N ASN A 413 -10.96 3.78 -15.48
CA ASN A 413 -11.86 2.75 -14.98
C ASN A 413 -13.08 3.33 -14.23
N HIS A 414 -12.90 4.34 -13.39
CA HIS A 414 -14.03 5.00 -12.71
C HIS A 414 -15.01 5.65 -13.69
N VAL A 415 -14.48 6.34 -14.71
CA VAL A 415 -15.34 6.96 -15.74
C VAL A 415 -16.04 5.89 -16.58
N VAL A 416 -15.35 4.80 -16.94
CA VAL A 416 -15.96 3.65 -17.61
C VAL A 416 -17.10 3.08 -16.77
N TYR A 417 -16.86 2.79 -15.48
CA TYR A 417 -17.87 2.24 -14.57
C TYR A 417 -19.17 3.08 -14.55
N GLU A 418 -19.05 4.39 -14.37
CA GLU A 418 -20.23 5.26 -14.29
C GLU A 418 -20.93 5.42 -15.64
N MET A 419 -20.19 5.47 -16.74
CA MET A 419 -20.77 5.57 -18.09
C MET A 419 -21.59 4.33 -18.46
N PHE A 420 -21.08 3.14 -18.18
CA PHE A 420 -21.79 1.88 -18.46
C PHE A 420 -23.05 1.75 -17.59
N LYS A 421 -22.96 2.07 -16.29
CA LYS A 421 -24.08 1.98 -15.35
C LYS A 421 -25.25 2.91 -15.68
N HIS A 422 -25.01 4.06 -16.30
CA HIS A 422 -26.03 5.09 -16.50
C HIS A 422 -26.58 5.20 -17.93
N GLN A 423 -25.87 4.71 -18.95
CA GLN A 423 -26.24 5.06 -20.33
C GLN A 423 -26.21 3.92 -21.35
N ASP A 424 -25.67 2.74 -21.04
CA ASP A 424 -25.54 1.67 -22.06
C ASP A 424 -24.78 2.17 -23.32
N VAL A 425 -23.90 3.17 -23.15
CA VAL A 425 -23.14 3.80 -24.24
C VAL A 425 -21.70 3.30 -24.22
N ALA A 426 -21.36 2.54 -25.25
CA ALA A 426 -19.99 2.10 -25.50
C ALA A 426 -19.04 3.30 -25.69
N TRP A 427 -17.89 3.28 -25.02
CA TRP A 427 -16.87 4.32 -25.18
C TRP A 427 -15.96 4.01 -26.39
N ASP A 428 -16.48 4.21 -27.60
CA ASP A 428 -15.80 3.92 -28.87
C ASP A 428 -14.39 4.50 -28.95
N SER A 429 -14.20 5.76 -28.52
CA SER A 429 -12.88 6.39 -28.59
C SER A 429 -11.83 5.75 -27.65
N LEU A 430 -12.26 5.10 -26.56
CA LEU A 430 -11.37 4.30 -25.70
C LEU A 430 -11.06 2.96 -26.35
N ARG A 431 -12.07 2.30 -26.94
CA ARG A 431 -11.93 1.08 -27.74
C ARG A 431 -10.87 1.26 -28.83
N ASP A 432 -11.03 2.31 -29.63
CA ASP A 432 -10.15 2.64 -30.75
C ASP A 432 -8.74 3.03 -30.27
N TYR A 433 -8.63 3.68 -29.11
CA TYR A 433 -7.33 3.96 -28.48
C TYR A 433 -6.60 2.66 -28.14
N ILE A 434 -7.24 1.74 -27.39
CA ILE A 434 -6.60 0.49 -26.98
C ILE A 434 -6.21 -0.32 -28.22
N ALA A 435 -7.11 -0.47 -29.19
CA ALA A 435 -6.86 -1.17 -30.44
C ALA A 435 -5.66 -0.58 -31.20
N SER A 436 -5.68 0.73 -31.47
CA SER A 436 -4.60 1.40 -32.22
C SER A 436 -3.24 1.41 -31.50
N GLN A 437 -3.23 1.43 -30.17
CA GLN A 437 -1.99 1.41 -29.38
C GLN A 437 -1.48 0.00 -29.06
N SER A 438 -2.26 -1.06 -29.32
CA SER A 438 -1.92 -2.44 -28.96
C SER A 438 -0.56 -2.88 -29.53
N LYS A 439 -0.26 -2.49 -30.77
CA LYS A 439 1.00 -2.83 -31.44
C LYS A 439 2.16 -1.87 -31.10
N THR A 440 1.88 -0.57 -31.09
CA THR A 440 2.91 0.48 -31.01
C THR A 440 3.28 0.86 -29.57
N LYS A 441 2.33 0.83 -28.65
CA LYS A 441 2.49 1.14 -27.22
C LYS A 441 1.83 0.06 -26.36
N PHE A 442 2.14 -1.22 -26.65
CA PHE A 442 1.56 -2.42 -26.02
C PHE A 442 1.40 -2.30 -24.50
N GLN A 443 2.48 -1.94 -23.79
CA GLN A 443 2.46 -1.86 -22.32
C GLN A 443 1.40 -0.87 -21.80
N ARG A 444 1.22 0.27 -22.48
CA ARG A 444 0.20 1.26 -22.13
C ARG A 444 -1.19 0.75 -22.47
N ALA A 445 -1.38 0.19 -23.67
CA ALA A 445 -2.66 -0.34 -24.13
C ALA A 445 -3.17 -1.47 -23.22
N VAL A 446 -2.32 -2.47 -22.96
CA VAL A 446 -2.67 -3.62 -22.10
C VAL A 446 -2.88 -3.19 -20.66
N TYR A 447 -2.13 -2.22 -20.15
CA TYR A 447 -2.34 -1.70 -18.79
C TYR A 447 -3.68 -0.99 -18.64
N ILE A 448 -4.06 -0.14 -19.61
CA ILE A 448 -5.39 0.51 -19.59
C ILE A 448 -6.49 -0.54 -19.67
N PHE A 449 -6.37 -1.54 -20.53
CA PHE A 449 -7.31 -2.65 -20.60
C PHE A 449 -7.41 -3.43 -19.28
N GLN A 450 -6.28 -3.73 -18.62
CA GLN A 450 -6.26 -4.38 -17.30
C GLN A 450 -6.92 -3.57 -16.20
N CYS A 451 -6.92 -2.24 -16.33
CA CYS A 451 -7.58 -1.35 -15.39
C CYS A 451 -9.11 -1.41 -15.51
N LEU A 452 -9.67 -1.87 -16.63
CA LEU A 452 -11.11 -2.05 -16.84
C LEU A 452 -11.59 -3.29 -16.06
N THR A 453 -11.81 -3.11 -14.77
CA THR A 453 -12.17 -4.18 -13.84
C THR A 453 -13.67 -4.36 -13.68
N THR A 454 -14.47 -3.68 -14.50
CA THR A 454 -15.94 -3.74 -14.53
C THR A 454 -16.39 -4.61 -15.69
N PRO A 455 -17.59 -5.22 -15.64
CA PRO A 455 -18.12 -5.96 -16.78
C PRO A 455 -18.26 -5.02 -17.99
N LEU A 456 -17.82 -5.49 -19.17
CA LEU A 456 -17.97 -4.78 -20.43
C LEU A 456 -19.12 -5.47 -21.18
N GLU A 457 -20.33 -4.93 -21.04
CA GLU A 457 -21.56 -5.56 -21.57
C GLU A 457 -21.68 -5.45 -23.10
N ASP A 458 -20.91 -4.57 -23.73
CA ASP A 458 -20.84 -4.45 -25.17
C ASP A 458 -19.81 -5.43 -25.77
N ASP A 459 -20.32 -6.55 -26.30
CA ASP A 459 -19.51 -7.55 -27.00
C ASP A 459 -18.72 -6.94 -28.17
N GLU A 460 -19.25 -5.93 -28.88
CA GLU A 460 -18.55 -5.29 -30.00
C GLU A 460 -17.32 -4.52 -29.52
N PHE A 461 -17.42 -3.85 -28.37
CA PHE A 461 -16.28 -3.22 -27.71
C PHE A 461 -15.18 -4.24 -27.43
N VAL A 462 -15.52 -5.35 -26.78
CA VAL A 462 -14.53 -6.36 -26.37
C VAL A 462 -13.92 -7.03 -27.60
N ILE A 463 -14.73 -7.45 -28.57
CA ILE A 463 -14.29 -8.13 -29.79
C ILE A 463 -13.28 -7.24 -30.54
N HIS A 464 -13.61 -5.97 -30.77
CA HIS A 464 -12.72 -5.06 -31.52
C HIS A 464 -11.37 -4.84 -30.83
N VAL A 465 -11.36 -4.69 -29.50
CA VAL A 465 -10.11 -4.57 -28.74
C VAL A 465 -9.31 -5.87 -28.85
N MET A 466 -9.96 -7.02 -28.77
CA MET A 466 -9.31 -8.34 -28.80
C MET A 466 -8.72 -8.68 -30.18
N GLU A 467 -9.35 -8.28 -31.28
CA GLU A 467 -8.80 -8.44 -32.64
C GLU A 467 -7.39 -7.84 -32.79
N ASN A 468 -7.09 -6.80 -32.02
CA ASN A 468 -5.81 -6.08 -32.07
C ASN A 468 -4.88 -6.43 -30.91
N LEU A 469 -5.42 -6.57 -29.69
CA LEU A 469 -4.62 -6.78 -28.48
C LEU A 469 -4.22 -8.25 -28.29
N LEU A 470 -5.11 -9.20 -28.62
CA LEU A 470 -4.87 -10.62 -28.40
C LEU A 470 -3.66 -11.14 -29.19
N PRO A 471 -3.46 -10.82 -30.49
CA PRO A 471 -2.26 -11.24 -31.22
C PRO A 471 -0.96 -10.76 -30.55
N GLU A 472 -0.95 -9.51 -30.07
CA GLU A 472 0.23 -8.93 -29.40
C GLU A 472 0.48 -9.55 -28.02
N ILE A 473 -0.58 -9.94 -27.30
CA ILE A 473 -0.50 -10.72 -26.06
C ILE A 473 0.13 -12.08 -26.36
N ARG A 474 -0.36 -12.84 -27.35
CA ARG A 474 0.16 -14.17 -27.69
C ARG A 474 1.65 -14.14 -28.02
N ILE A 475 2.08 -13.17 -28.83
CA ILE A 475 3.51 -12.97 -29.15
C ILE A 475 4.35 -12.77 -27.87
N ARG A 476 3.83 -12.06 -26.87
CA ARG A 476 4.53 -11.68 -25.64
C ARG A 476 4.32 -12.66 -24.48
N LEU A 477 3.41 -13.63 -24.62
CA LEU A 477 3.31 -14.79 -23.74
C LEU A 477 4.47 -15.77 -23.97
N ASN A 478 5.22 -15.65 -25.07
CA ASN A 478 6.45 -16.40 -25.25
C ASN A 478 7.42 -16.14 -24.07
N PRO A 479 7.82 -17.16 -23.31
CA PRO A 479 8.67 -17.01 -22.14
C PRO A 479 10.00 -16.34 -22.46
N PRO A 480 10.45 -15.35 -21.65
CA PRO A 480 11.78 -14.78 -21.80
C PRO A 480 12.86 -15.86 -21.64
N LYS A 481 13.94 -15.74 -22.44
CA LYS A 481 15.07 -16.66 -22.40
C LYS A 481 16.08 -16.31 -21.29
N ASP A 482 16.21 -15.03 -20.94
CA ASP A 482 17.17 -14.52 -19.95
C ASP A 482 16.50 -13.65 -18.88
N LEU A 483 16.95 -13.78 -17.62
CA LEU A 483 16.47 -13.02 -16.46
C LEU A 483 16.92 -11.54 -16.44
N LEU A 484 17.86 -11.15 -17.31
CA LEU A 484 18.53 -9.85 -17.31
C LEU A 484 17.79 -8.75 -18.11
N VAL A 485 16.71 -9.09 -18.81
CA VAL A 485 15.88 -8.15 -19.57
C VAL A 485 14.68 -7.74 -18.72
N ASP A 486 14.16 -6.53 -18.91
CA ASP A 486 12.92 -6.08 -18.24
C ASP A 486 11.75 -7.01 -18.59
N ASN A 487 11.47 -7.94 -17.67
CA ASN A 487 10.42 -8.95 -17.82
C ASN A 487 9.01 -8.38 -17.56
N SER A 488 8.87 -7.06 -17.41
CA SER A 488 7.57 -6.38 -17.29
C SER A 488 6.62 -6.74 -18.44
N CYS A 489 7.15 -6.95 -19.63
CA CYS A 489 6.38 -7.24 -20.84
C CYS A 489 5.63 -8.58 -20.75
N TRP A 490 6.31 -9.66 -20.31
CA TRP A 490 5.69 -10.97 -20.15
C TRP A 490 4.65 -10.96 -19.03
N VAL A 491 4.95 -10.29 -17.91
CA VAL A 491 4.00 -10.15 -16.79
C VAL A 491 2.72 -9.45 -17.26
N LEU A 492 2.86 -8.35 -18.00
CA LEU A 492 1.73 -7.62 -18.57
C LEU A 492 0.96 -8.44 -19.61
N ALA A 493 1.64 -9.24 -20.43
CA ALA A 493 0.98 -10.14 -21.36
C ALA A 493 0.19 -11.23 -20.61
N PHE A 494 0.77 -11.82 -19.55
CA PHE A 494 0.10 -12.84 -18.74
C PHE A 494 -1.15 -12.31 -18.04
N THR A 495 -1.07 -11.15 -17.37
CA THR A 495 -2.24 -10.56 -16.72
C THR A 495 -3.24 -9.99 -17.73
N GLY A 496 -2.76 -9.50 -18.87
CA GLY A 496 -3.61 -9.07 -19.99
C GLY A 496 -4.40 -10.23 -20.59
N ALA A 497 -3.75 -11.38 -20.78
CA ALA A 497 -4.38 -12.62 -21.24
C ALA A 497 -5.48 -13.09 -20.28
N PHE A 498 -5.24 -12.99 -18.97
CA PHE A 498 -6.27 -13.28 -17.98
C PHE A 498 -7.48 -12.37 -18.13
N CYS A 499 -7.28 -11.04 -18.16
CA CYS A 499 -8.38 -10.09 -18.32
C CYS A 499 -9.13 -10.30 -19.65
N ALA A 500 -8.40 -10.57 -20.74
CA ALA A 500 -8.97 -10.87 -22.04
C ALA A 500 -9.86 -12.10 -21.97
N THR A 501 -9.39 -13.17 -21.32
CA THR A 501 -10.15 -14.41 -21.21
C THR A 501 -11.41 -14.21 -20.38
N ILE A 502 -11.32 -13.50 -19.25
CA ILE A 502 -12.47 -13.18 -18.39
C ILE A 502 -13.54 -12.41 -19.17
N HIS A 503 -13.17 -11.42 -19.98
CA HIS A 503 -14.13 -10.64 -20.77
C HIS A 503 -14.68 -11.41 -21.98
N LEU A 504 -13.91 -12.35 -22.54
CA LEU A 504 -14.32 -13.15 -23.70
C LEU A 504 -15.12 -14.41 -23.35
N ILE A 505 -15.08 -14.88 -22.10
CA ILE A 505 -15.66 -16.17 -21.73
C ILE A 505 -17.18 -16.21 -21.72
N LYS A 506 -17.88 -15.12 -22.03
CA LYS A 506 -19.32 -15.17 -22.27
C LYS A 506 -19.68 -15.13 -23.76
N ILE A 507 -18.71 -14.84 -24.62
CA ILE A 507 -18.92 -14.61 -26.06
C ILE A 507 -18.71 -15.92 -26.83
N PRO A 508 -19.77 -16.59 -27.33
CA PRO A 508 -19.64 -17.91 -27.94
C PRO A 508 -18.75 -17.92 -29.19
N SER A 509 -18.73 -16.82 -29.95
CA SER A 509 -17.87 -16.69 -31.15
C SER A 509 -16.37 -16.68 -30.81
N GLN A 510 -16.00 -16.42 -29.55
CA GLN A 510 -14.62 -16.32 -29.08
C GLN A 510 -14.18 -17.56 -28.27
N ALA A 511 -14.99 -18.62 -28.28
CA ALA A 511 -14.72 -19.89 -27.59
C ALA A 511 -13.32 -20.45 -27.83
N GLU A 512 -12.92 -20.50 -29.09
CA GLU A 512 -11.64 -21.09 -29.48
C GLU A 512 -10.48 -20.18 -29.06
N SER A 513 -10.62 -18.87 -29.27
CA SER A 513 -9.67 -17.86 -28.80
C SER A 513 -9.40 -17.96 -27.30
N VAL A 514 -10.46 -18.15 -26.49
CA VAL A 514 -10.40 -18.36 -25.04
C VAL A 514 -9.65 -19.64 -24.66
N LYS A 515 -9.92 -20.75 -25.35
CA LYS A 515 -9.22 -22.02 -25.12
C LYS A 515 -7.74 -21.91 -25.47
N GLU A 516 -7.43 -21.33 -26.62
CA GLU A 516 -6.06 -21.15 -27.09
C GLU A 516 -5.26 -20.29 -26.11
N ILE A 517 -5.76 -19.11 -25.75
CA ILE A 517 -5.02 -18.21 -24.85
C ILE A 517 -4.84 -18.80 -23.44
N ALA A 518 -5.85 -19.50 -22.90
CA ALA A 518 -5.74 -20.13 -21.59
C ALA A 518 -4.68 -21.25 -21.59
N ASN A 519 -4.60 -22.04 -22.68
CA ASN A 519 -3.56 -23.06 -22.83
C ASN A 519 -2.17 -22.41 -23.00
N GLU A 520 -2.05 -21.35 -23.82
CA GLU A 520 -0.79 -20.60 -23.98
C GLU A 520 -0.29 -20.02 -22.64
N MET A 521 -1.17 -19.48 -21.81
CA MET A 521 -0.82 -19.03 -20.46
C MET A 521 -0.24 -20.16 -19.59
N ILE A 522 -0.88 -21.33 -19.61
CA ILE A 522 -0.45 -22.50 -18.83
C ILE A 522 0.91 -23.02 -19.34
N ASP A 523 1.06 -23.15 -20.65
CA ASP A 523 2.28 -23.68 -21.26
C ASP A 523 3.45 -22.71 -21.12
N SER A 524 3.18 -21.41 -21.19
CA SER A 524 4.16 -20.36 -20.90
C SER A 524 4.70 -20.43 -19.47
N VAL A 525 3.82 -20.60 -18.48
CA VAL A 525 4.24 -20.79 -17.08
C VAL A 525 5.01 -22.12 -16.92
N ARG A 526 4.56 -23.18 -17.60
CA ARG A 526 5.22 -24.49 -17.55
C ARG A 526 6.66 -24.41 -18.05
N GLU A 527 6.89 -23.77 -19.19
CA GLU A 527 8.24 -23.58 -19.74
C GLU A 527 9.13 -22.77 -18.77
N LEU A 528 8.60 -21.72 -18.13
CA LEU A 528 9.35 -20.95 -17.13
C LEU A 528 9.73 -21.78 -15.89
N VAL A 529 8.84 -22.67 -15.46
CA VAL A 529 9.10 -23.61 -14.35
C VAL A 529 10.13 -24.65 -14.74
N GLU A 530 10.04 -25.22 -15.94
CA GLU A 530 10.99 -26.21 -16.46
C GLU A 530 12.40 -25.60 -16.60
N ARG A 531 12.48 -24.30 -16.91
CA ARG A 531 13.73 -23.54 -16.96
C ARG A 531 14.29 -23.12 -15.59
N GLY A 532 13.52 -23.25 -14.51
CA GLY A 532 13.93 -22.80 -13.17
C GLY A 532 13.94 -21.27 -12.99
N ILE A 533 13.25 -20.54 -13.88
CA ILE A 533 13.19 -19.06 -13.94
C ILE A 533 11.88 -18.53 -13.26
N GLU A 534 11.12 -19.42 -12.61
CA GLU A 534 9.80 -19.09 -12.06
C GLU A 534 9.85 -18.18 -10.82
N VAL A 535 10.90 -18.29 -10.00
CA VAL A 535 11.01 -17.53 -8.74
C VAL A 535 11.33 -16.07 -9.03
N GLY A 536 10.32 -15.22 -8.85
CA GLY A 536 10.40 -13.79 -9.12
C GLY A 536 9.46 -13.39 -10.25
N LEU A 537 9.58 -14.01 -11.43
CA LEU A 537 8.78 -13.66 -12.60
C LEU A 537 7.34 -14.18 -12.52
N VAL A 538 7.17 -15.50 -12.47
CA VAL A 538 5.84 -16.15 -12.37
C VAL A 538 5.14 -15.72 -11.08
N ARG A 539 5.91 -15.64 -9.98
CA ARG A 539 5.39 -15.14 -8.69
C ARG A 539 4.87 -13.70 -8.78
N ARG A 540 5.54 -12.81 -9.52
CA ARG A 540 5.08 -11.43 -9.75
C ARG A 540 3.79 -11.42 -10.56
N ALA A 541 3.74 -12.17 -11.67
CA ALA A 541 2.54 -12.27 -12.47
C ALA A 541 1.34 -12.81 -11.69
N PHE A 542 1.54 -13.82 -10.82
CA PHE A 542 0.48 -14.32 -9.94
C PHE A 542 0.04 -13.30 -8.88
N ARG A 543 0.96 -12.47 -8.36
CA ARG A 543 0.58 -11.39 -7.43
C ARG A 543 -0.21 -10.29 -8.12
N ASP A 544 0.17 -9.92 -9.34
CA ASP A 544 -0.56 -8.94 -10.14
C ASP A 544 -1.95 -9.49 -10.51
N LEU A 545 -2.03 -10.79 -10.85
CA LEU A 545 -3.28 -11.51 -11.03
C LEU A 545 -4.15 -11.51 -9.76
N GLU A 546 -3.57 -11.75 -8.57
CA GLU A 546 -4.30 -11.69 -7.30
C GLU A 546 -4.98 -10.33 -7.10
N ASN A 547 -4.29 -9.24 -7.45
CA ASN A 547 -4.83 -7.89 -7.34
C ASN A 547 -5.96 -7.64 -8.36
N ILE A 548 -5.85 -8.16 -9.58
CA ILE A 548 -6.89 -8.06 -10.61
C ILE A 548 -8.13 -8.83 -10.17
N VAL A 549 -7.97 -10.08 -9.72
CA VAL A 549 -9.07 -10.93 -9.24
C VAL A 549 -9.81 -10.26 -8.08
N LYS A 550 -9.11 -9.65 -7.12
CA LYS A 550 -9.74 -8.90 -6.02
C LYS A 550 -10.63 -7.75 -6.48
N LYS A 551 -10.32 -7.12 -7.62
CA LYS A 551 -11.08 -6.00 -8.17
C LYS A 551 -12.24 -6.45 -9.05
N GLN A 552 -12.13 -7.61 -9.72
CA GLN A 552 -13.13 -8.10 -10.65
C GLN A 552 -14.14 -9.07 -10.02
N MET A 553 -13.78 -9.77 -8.93
CA MET A 553 -14.61 -10.87 -8.39
C MET A 553 -16.02 -10.47 -7.94
N GLU A 554 -16.29 -9.17 -7.72
CA GLU A 554 -17.59 -8.67 -7.28
C GLU A 554 -18.70 -8.91 -8.32
N TRP A 555 -18.36 -9.07 -9.59
CA TRP A 555 -19.31 -9.33 -10.68
C TRP A 555 -19.13 -10.69 -11.35
N TYR A 556 -18.28 -11.57 -10.82
CA TYR A 556 -18.12 -12.91 -11.38
C TYR A 556 -19.42 -13.70 -11.26
N GLU A 557 -19.85 -14.26 -12.39
CA GLU A 557 -20.91 -15.26 -12.43
C GLU A 557 -20.31 -16.68 -12.46
N THR A 558 -21.17 -17.67 -12.60
CA THR A 558 -20.80 -19.09 -12.60
C THR A 558 -19.70 -19.40 -13.63
N ILE A 559 -19.74 -18.78 -14.81
CA ILE A 559 -18.78 -19.04 -15.89
C ILE A 559 -17.40 -18.49 -15.55
N GLU A 560 -17.29 -17.23 -15.12
CA GLU A 560 -16.01 -16.63 -14.70
C GLU A 560 -15.43 -17.35 -13.49
N TYR A 561 -16.26 -17.65 -12.48
CA TYR A 561 -15.85 -18.42 -11.32
C TYR A 561 -15.24 -19.77 -11.72
N LYS A 562 -15.94 -20.53 -12.56
CA LYS A 562 -15.52 -21.84 -13.02
C LYS A 562 -14.22 -21.78 -13.80
N PHE A 563 -14.05 -20.75 -14.64
CA PHE A 563 -12.79 -20.50 -15.35
C PHE A 563 -11.63 -20.22 -14.41
N VAL A 564 -11.80 -19.27 -13.48
CA VAL A 564 -10.74 -18.92 -12.53
C VAL A 564 -10.31 -20.15 -11.73
N LYS A 565 -11.28 -20.94 -11.22
CA LYS A 565 -11.00 -22.21 -10.52
C LYS A 565 -10.24 -23.19 -11.41
N GLY A 566 -10.69 -23.37 -12.65
CA GLY A 566 -10.05 -24.25 -13.62
C GLY A 566 -8.60 -23.84 -13.93
N LEU A 567 -8.38 -22.56 -14.23
CA LEU A 567 -7.05 -22.01 -14.52
C LEU A 567 -6.11 -22.17 -13.32
N LEU A 568 -6.56 -21.81 -12.11
CA LEU A 568 -5.77 -21.97 -10.88
C LEU A 568 -5.39 -23.43 -10.63
N TRP A 569 -6.32 -24.37 -10.82
CA TRP A 569 -6.02 -25.80 -10.70
C TRP A 569 -4.98 -26.27 -11.69
N LYS A 570 -5.07 -25.84 -12.96
CA LYS A 570 -4.09 -26.20 -13.99
C LYS A 570 -2.71 -25.65 -13.69
N LEU A 571 -2.63 -24.37 -13.32
CA LEU A 571 -1.37 -23.72 -12.95
C LEU A 571 -0.76 -24.37 -11.70
N TYR A 572 -1.56 -24.70 -10.70
CA TYR A 572 -1.11 -25.36 -9.47
C TYR A 572 -0.58 -26.78 -9.72
N ALA A 573 -1.13 -27.48 -10.71
CA ALA A 573 -0.76 -28.84 -11.09
C ALA A 573 0.55 -28.93 -11.90
N ILE A 574 1.14 -27.80 -12.31
CA ILE A 574 2.43 -27.80 -13.02
C ILE A 574 3.50 -28.43 -12.12
N LYS A 575 4.13 -29.50 -12.63
CA LYS A 575 5.21 -30.21 -11.94
C LYS A 575 6.45 -29.32 -11.86
N GLY A 576 7.17 -29.40 -10.74
CA GLY A 576 8.39 -28.60 -10.52
C GLY A 576 8.16 -27.18 -10.01
N MET A 577 6.92 -26.67 -9.99
CA MET A 577 6.64 -25.32 -9.50
C MET A 577 6.91 -25.22 -7.99
N LYS A 578 7.77 -24.27 -7.59
CA LYS A 578 8.14 -24.03 -6.20
C LYS A 578 7.00 -23.44 -5.36
N TRP A 579 7.11 -23.61 -4.04
CA TRP A 579 6.06 -23.25 -3.08
C TRP A 579 5.74 -21.76 -3.06
N GLU A 580 6.73 -20.90 -3.31
CA GLU A 580 6.61 -19.44 -3.31
C GLU A 580 5.66 -18.91 -4.39
N SER A 581 5.50 -19.64 -5.50
CA SER A 581 4.52 -19.35 -6.55
C SER A 581 3.18 -20.04 -6.27
N LYS A 582 3.20 -21.30 -5.80
CA LYS A 582 2.00 -22.07 -5.43
C LYS A 582 1.18 -21.42 -4.32
N ILE A 583 1.83 -20.81 -3.34
CA ILE A 583 1.15 -20.13 -2.23
C ILE A 583 0.32 -18.93 -2.71
N VAL A 584 0.74 -18.25 -3.78
CA VAL A 584 -0.02 -17.13 -4.35
C VAL A 584 -1.27 -17.66 -5.06
N LEU A 585 -1.14 -18.72 -5.87
CA LEU A 585 -2.29 -19.40 -6.48
C LEU A 585 -3.29 -19.90 -5.43
N TRP A 586 -2.80 -20.47 -4.33
CA TRP A 586 -3.64 -20.90 -3.22
C TRP A 586 -4.38 -19.72 -2.57
N ARG A 587 -3.72 -18.58 -2.36
CA ARG A 587 -4.37 -17.36 -1.85
C ARG A 587 -5.48 -16.86 -2.77
N ILE A 588 -5.23 -16.81 -4.09
CA ILE A 588 -6.25 -16.42 -5.08
C ILE A 588 -7.44 -17.37 -4.98
N ASN A 589 -7.18 -18.68 -4.93
CA ASN A 589 -8.23 -19.68 -4.78
C ASN A 589 -9.05 -19.47 -3.50
N VAL A 590 -8.41 -19.18 -2.36
CA VAL A 590 -9.10 -18.88 -1.09
C VAL A 590 -9.93 -17.60 -1.17
N ILE A 591 -9.44 -16.55 -1.84
CA ILE A 591 -10.16 -15.29 -2.01
C ILE A 591 -11.44 -15.52 -2.81
N VAL A 592 -11.32 -16.17 -3.97
CA VAL A 592 -12.44 -16.47 -4.88
C VAL A 592 -13.45 -17.38 -4.18
N GLU A 593 -12.98 -18.40 -3.47
CA GLU A 593 -13.84 -19.32 -2.70
C GLU A 593 -14.62 -18.61 -1.59
N ARG A 594 -14.05 -17.59 -0.94
CA ARG A 594 -14.70 -16.93 0.20
C ARG A 594 -15.64 -15.80 -0.19
N ARG A 595 -15.39 -15.15 -1.32
CA ARG A 595 -16.03 -13.86 -1.65
C ARG A 595 -17.01 -13.91 -2.82
N VAL A 596 -16.96 -14.94 -3.65
CA VAL A 596 -18.01 -15.18 -4.67
C VAL A 596 -19.24 -15.80 -4.00
N ASN A 597 -20.44 -15.40 -4.42
CA ASN A 597 -21.70 -15.91 -3.87
C ASN A 597 -21.81 -17.43 -4.02
N GLU A 598 -22.26 -18.14 -2.98
CA GLU A 598 -22.36 -19.61 -2.96
C GLU A 598 -23.19 -20.17 -4.13
N GLU A 599 -24.26 -19.47 -4.53
CA GLU A 599 -25.15 -19.89 -5.62
C GLU A 599 -24.46 -19.89 -7.00
N LEU A 600 -23.35 -19.17 -7.15
CA LEU A 600 -22.57 -19.08 -8.38
C LEU A 600 -21.41 -20.08 -8.40
N LYS A 601 -21.17 -20.82 -7.30
CA LYS A 601 -20.01 -21.71 -7.18
C LYS A 601 -20.27 -23.06 -7.80
N GLU A 602 -19.96 -23.18 -9.09
CA GLU A 602 -19.86 -24.47 -9.74
C GLU A 602 -18.41 -24.87 -9.99
N LEU A 603 -18.02 -26.04 -9.44
CA LEU A 603 -16.71 -26.60 -9.69
C LEU A 603 -16.65 -27.28 -11.07
N PRO A 604 -15.52 -27.16 -11.79
CA PRO A 604 -15.30 -27.91 -13.03
C PRO A 604 -15.39 -29.43 -12.79
N LYS A 605 -16.32 -30.09 -13.48
CA LYS A 605 -16.59 -31.53 -13.44
C LYS A 605 -15.63 -32.36 -14.32
N GLY A 606 -14.82 -31.72 -15.19
CA GLY A 606 -13.93 -32.41 -16.14
C GLY A 606 -12.78 -31.56 -16.69
N LYS A 607 -11.87 -32.17 -17.48
CA LYS A 607 -10.60 -31.56 -17.95
C LYS A 607 -10.77 -30.26 -18.74
N PHE A 608 -11.89 -30.12 -19.45
CA PHE A 608 -12.25 -28.96 -20.29
C PHE A 608 -13.53 -28.25 -19.83
N ASP A 609 -14.15 -28.71 -18.74
CA ASP A 609 -15.44 -28.21 -18.28
C ASP A 609 -15.41 -26.74 -17.86
N TRP A 610 -14.22 -26.22 -17.52
CA TRP A 610 -13.95 -24.82 -17.17
C TRP A 610 -13.64 -23.91 -18.36
N LEU A 611 -13.57 -24.46 -19.58
CA LEU A 611 -13.43 -23.74 -20.85
C LEU A 611 -14.63 -24.00 -21.78
N ASN A 612 -15.62 -24.75 -21.31
CA ASN A 612 -16.83 -25.05 -22.06
C ASN A 612 -17.80 -23.87 -21.92
N LEU A 613 -17.96 -23.14 -23.02
CA LEU A 613 -19.04 -22.16 -23.18
C LEU A 613 -20.36 -22.90 -23.46
N PRO A 614 -21.52 -22.29 -23.16
CA PRO A 614 -22.77 -22.76 -23.74
C PRO A 614 -22.59 -22.80 -25.26
N GLU A 615 -22.68 -23.99 -25.87
CA GLU A 615 -22.78 -24.08 -27.32
C GLU A 615 -23.98 -23.23 -27.72
N ALA A 616 -23.78 -22.27 -28.62
CA ALA A 616 -24.87 -21.47 -29.16
C ALA A 616 -25.98 -22.45 -29.57
N GLU A 617 -27.14 -22.37 -28.90
CA GLU A 617 -28.30 -23.11 -29.32
C GLU A 617 -28.50 -22.77 -30.79
N ARG A 618 -28.26 -23.77 -31.65
CA ARG A 618 -28.73 -23.71 -33.03
C ARG A 618 -30.20 -23.42 -32.90
N CYS A 619 -30.57 -22.18 -33.20
CA CYS A 619 -31.93 -21.77 -33.47
C CYS A 619 -32.38 -22.67 -34.61
N VAL A 620 -32.97 -23.82 -34.26
CA VAL A 620 -33.75 -24.62 -35.18
C VAL A 620 -34.87 -23.67 -35.55
N GLN A 621 -34.78 -23.09 -36.75
CA GLN A 621 -35.90 -22.43 -37.39
C GLN A 621 -37.06 -23.41 -37.30
N SER A 622 -37.97 -23.17 -36.35
CA SER A 622 -39.29 -23.76 -36.38
C SER A 622 -39.95 -23.16 -37.60
N GLU A 623 -39.86 -23.89 -38.71
CA GLU A 623 -40.70 -23.70 -39.87
C GLU A 623 -42.13 -23.55 -39.39
N ILE A 624 -42.71 -22.42 -39.74
CA ILE A 624 -44.12 -22.10 -39.58
C ILE A 624 -44.90 -23.16 -40.35
N LEU A 625 -45.43 -24.16 -39.64
CA LEU A 625 -46.54 -24.96 -40.12
C LEU A 625 -47.83 -24.18 -39.85
N LEU A 626 -48.22 -23.40 -40.86
CA LEU A 626 -49.60 -23.06 -41.16
C LEU A 626 -50.38 -24.37 -41.41
N ALA A 627 -51.18 -24.82 -40.44
CA ALA A 627 -52.40 -25.59 -40.66
C ALA A 627 -53.07 -25.88 -39.31
N ASP A 628 -54.10 -25.11 -38.96
CA ASP A 628 -55.38 -25.61 -38.46
C ASP A 628 -56.23 -24.46 -37.89
N TYR A 629 -56.82 -23.69 -38.81
CA TYR A 629 -58.19 -23.22 -38.66
C TYR A 629 -58.87 -23.41 -40.01
N GLY A 630 -59.50 -24.58 -40.17
CA GLY A 630 -60.44 -24.85 -41.25
C GLY A 630 -61.74 -24.08 -41.04
N PHE A 631 -62.14 -23.36 -42.08
CA PHE A 631 -63.39 -23.69 -42.75
C PHE A 631 -63.15 -24.84 -43.72
#